data_AF-A0A934LFK4-F1
#
_entry.id   AF-A0A934LFK4-F1
#
_cell.length_a   1.000
_cell.length_b   1.000
_cell.length_c   1.000
_cell.angle_alpha   90.00
_cell.angle_beta   90.00
_cell.angle_gamma   90.00
#
_symmetry.space_group_name_H-M   'P 1'
#
loop_
_entity.id
_entity.type
_entity.pdbx_description
1 polymer ?
#
loop_
_entity_poly.entity_id
_entity_poly.type
_entity_poly.pdbx_seq_one_letter_code
_entity_poly.pdbx_strand_id
1 'polypeptide(L)'
;MRTVGEIADLVFPLAGHELRADYALPLWLSLRTLLPWLEHEDALGILPIKGASLSAGRLILNQRAQLTLRLPQSRLAGAAALAGATLDIDAGLRLGVPSQRALRPLPAQYSPMVVLDCASETEFLARCERRLSALAIRANIVCGKVQIRQGETALMHGYSLMLHGLSAEHALLLQQAGMGEGRRLGCGIFVPHRTAHAVGTA
;
A
#
# COMPACT_ATOMS: atom_id res chain seq x y z
N MET A 1 4.04 -12.83 -21.19
CA MET A 1 3.41 -12.67 -19.85
C MET A 1 4.48 -12.97 -18.82
N ARG A 2 4.98 -11.98 -18.07
CA ARG A 2 5.92 -12.23 -16.98
C ARG A 2 5.18 -13.04 -15.91
N THR A 3 5.63 -14.24 -15.61
CA THR A 3 5.19 -15.00 -14.44
C THR A 3 5.61 -14.17 -13.23
N VAL A 4 4.69 -13.37 -12.70
CA VAL A 4 4.90 -12.70 -11.41
C VAL A 4 5.04 -13.85 -10.41
N GLY A 5 6.26 -14.10 -9.93
CA GLY A 5 6.48 -15.09 -8.87
C GLY A 5 5.56 -14.77 -7.69
N GLU A 6 5.18 -15.79 -6.93
CA GLU A 6 4.23 -15.60 -5.82
C GLU A 6 4.61 -14.37 -4.98
N ILE A 7 3.68 -13.44 -4.82
CA ILE A 7 3.87 -12.22 -4.03
C ILE A 7 3.51 -12.50 -2.57
N ALA A 8 4.29 -11.95 -1.65
CA ALA A 8 4.00 -12.02 -0.22
C ALA A 8 4.25 -10.67 0.47
N ASP A 9 3.72 -10.52 1.68
CA ASP A 9 4.01 -9.40 2.56
C ASP A 9 5.18 -9.77 3.49
N LEU A 10 6.23 -8.97 3.52
CA LEU A 10 7.28 -8.98 4.54
C LEU A 10 6.99 -7.91 5.59
N VAL A 11 6.80 -8.32 6.83
CA VAL A 11 6.22 -7.49 7.89
C VAL A 11 7.26 -7.22 8.98
N PHE A 12 7.66 -5.97 9.14
CA PHE A 12 8.58 -5.51 10.17
C PHE A 12 7.81 -4.82 11.30
N PRO A 13 7.89 -5.31 12.55
CA PRO A 13 7.47 -4.53 13.71
C PRO A 13 8.24 -3.20 13.77
N LEU A 14 7.56 -2.11 14.11
CA LEU A 14 8.19 -0.80 14.29
C LEU A 14 8.43 -0.52 15.77
N ALA A 15 9.64 -0.10 16.11
CA ALA A 15 9.97 0.51 17.38
C ALA A 15 10.14 2.01 17.19
N GLY A 16 9.21 2.77 17.79
CA GLY A 16 9.09 4.22 17.70
C GLY A 16 7.71 4.65 18.20
N HIS A 17 7.53 5.94 18.51
CA HIS A 17 6.30 6.44 19.13
C HIS A 17 5.44 7.27 18.17
N GLU A 18 6.07 7.99 17.25
CA GLU A 18 5.40 8.94 16.37
C GLU A 18 6.08 9.03 15.02
N LEU A 19 5.31 9.47 14.03
CA LEU A 19 5.75 9.69 12.66
C LEU A 19 4.99 10.88 12.07
N ARG A 20 5.60 11.68 11.22
CA ARG A 20 4.93 12.70 10.41
C ARG A 20 3.87 12.10 9.48
N ALA A 21 2.75 12.76 9.23
CA ALA A 21 1.67 12.20 8.40
C ALA A 21 2.06 12.01 6.91
N ASP A 22 2.99 12.82 6.42
CA ASP A 22 3.56 12.84 5.06
C ASP A 22 4.80 11.94 4.91
N TYR A 23 4.93 10.90 5.76
CA TYR A 23 6.12 10.04 5.83
C TYR A 23 6.47 9.26 4.55
N ALA A 24 5.56 9.12 3.60
CA ALA A 24 5.71 8.17 2.50
C ALA A 24 6.98 8.38 1.67
N LEU A 25 7.32 9.64 1.34
CA LEU A 25 8.54 9.94 0.59
C LEU A 25 9.80 9.74 1.44
N PRO A 26 9.94 10.33 2.65
CA PRO A 26 11.08 10.05 3.53
C PRO A 26 11.29 8.54 3.79
N LEU A 27 10.20 7.79 3.97
CA LEU A 27 10.24 6.34 4.12
C LEU A 27 10.84 5.64 2.90
N TRP A 28 10.37 5.99 1.71
CA TRP A 28 10.90 5.44 0.47
C TRP A 28 12.39 5.77 0.31
N LEU A 29 12.78 7.03 0.53
CA LEU A 29 14.18 7.47 0.42
C LEU A 29 15.08 6.71 1.39
N SER A 30 14.67 6.56 2.65
CA SER A 30 15.43 5.80 3.65
C SER A 30 15.57 4.33 3.26
N LEU A 31 14.51 3.69 2.78
CA LEU A 31 14.56 2.29 2.32
C LEU A 31 15.45 2.12 1.09
N ARG A 32 15.40 3.05 0.13
CA ARG A 32 16.27 3.05 -1.06
C ARG A 32 17.73 3.15 -0.67
N THR A 33 18.07 3.98 0.31
CA THR A 33 19.46 4.09 0.81
C THR A 33 19.93 2.78 1.45
N LEU A 34 19.09 2.14 2.26
CA LEU A 34 19.45 0.90 2.96
C LEU A 34 19.53 -0.31 2.01
N LEU A 35 18.64 -0.40 1.03
CA LEU A 35 18.60 -1.47 0.03
C LEU A 35 18.38 -0.90 -1.38
N PRO A 36 19.45 -0.45 -2.08
CA PRO A 36 19.33 0.20 -3.40
C PRO A 36 18.66 -0.66 -4.48
N TRP A 37 18.75 -1.99 -4.38
CA TRP A 37 18.11 -2.89 -5.33
C TRP A 37 16.57 -2.79 -5.34
N LEU A 38 15.95 -2.26 -4.28
CA LEU A 38 14.50 -2.02 -4.21
C LEU A 38 14.00 -1.08 -5.32
N GLU A 39 14.85 -0.19 -5.81
CA GLU A 39 14.55 0.72 -6.93
C GLU A 39 14.32 -0.01 -8.26
N HIS A 40 14.81 -1.24 -8.38
CA HIS A 40 14.70 -2.07 -9.59
C HIS A 40 13.65 -3.17 -9.43
N GLU A 41 12.93 -3.20 -8.30
CA GLU A 41 11.84 -4.15 -8.07
C GLU A 41 10.50 -3.48 -8.40
N ASP A 42 9.96 -3.79 -9.58
CA ASP A 42 8.71 -3.21 -10.08
C ASP A 42 7.50 -3.62 -9.23
N ALA A 43 7.53 -4.84 -8.68
CA ALA A 43 6.41 -5.37 -7.90
C ALA A 43 6.38 -4.84 -6.45
N LEU A 44 7.42 -4.12 -6.01
CA LEU A 44 7.51 -3.56 -4.68
C LEU A 44 6.32 -2.64 -4.38
N GLY A 45 5.63 -2.92 -3.30
CA GLY A 45 4.63 -2.07 -2.70
C GLY A 45 4.94 -1.81 -1.24
N ILE A 46 4.82 -0.56 -0.81
CA ILE A 46 4.94 -0.21 0.60
C ILE A 46 3.53 -0.03 1.14
N LEU A 47 3.09 -0.92 2.03
CA LEU A 47 1.76 -0.81 2.60
C LEU A 47 1.69 0.38 3.57
N PRO A 48 0.54 1.06 3.65
CA PRO A 48 0.34 2.14 4.61
C PRO A 48 0.60 1.71 6.05
N ILE A 49 1.42 2.47 6.77
CA ILE A 49 1.61 2.32 8.21
C ILE A 49 0.32 2.79 8.90
N LYS A 50 -0.21 1.92 9.77
CA LYS A 50 -1.40 2.23 10.57
C LYS A 50 -1.00 2.93 11.86
N GLY A 51 -1.70 4.00 12.18
CA GLY A 51 -1.59 4.70 13.46
C GLY A 51 -2.78 5.62 13.69
N ALA A 52 -2.83 6.26 14.85
CA ALA A 52 -3.86 7.23 15.18
C ALA A 52 -3.40 8.63 14.75
N SER A 53 -4.20 9.30 13.93
CA SER A 53 -3.91 10.67 13.52
C SER A 53 -4.12 11.64 14.68
N LEU A 54 -3.12 12.49 14.91
CA LEU A 54 -3.23 13.67 15.76
C LEU A 54 -3.55 14.90 14.91
N SER A 55 -4.21 15.88 15.51
CA SER A 55 -4.55 17.17 14.87
C SER A 55 -3.32 17.94 14.36
N ALA A 56 -2.12 17.65 14.89
CA ALA A 56 -0.87 18.30 14.51
C ALA A 56 -0.16 17.70 13.27
N GLY A 57 -0.85 16.90 12.43
CA GLY A 57 -0.21 16.27 11.26
C GLY A 57 0.79 15.17 11.63
N ARG A 58 0.56 14.53 12.78
CA ARG A 58 1.38 13.45 13.33
C ARG A 58 0.56 12.18 13.42
N LEU A 59 1.23 11.05 13.33
CA LEU A 59 0.68 9.72 13.46
C LEU A 59 1.30 9.08 14.71
N ILE A 60 0.48 8.76 15.71
CA ILE A 60 0.92 7.96 16.86
C ILE A 60 1.00 6.50 16.42
N LEU A 61 2.18 5.91 16.63
CA LEU A 61 2.42 4.50 16.41
C LEU A 61 2.04 3.73 17.68
N ASN A 62 1.10 2.81 17.55
CA ASN A 62 0.78 1.88 18.63
C ASN A 62 1.80 0.72 18.65
N GLN A 63 1.74 -0.13 19.67
CA GLN A 63 2.62 -1.31 19.80
C GLN A 63 2.48 -2.33 18.66
N ARG A 64 1.46 -2.18 17.79
CA ARG A 64 1.20 -3.04 16.62
C ARG A 64 1.55 -2.35 15.31
N ALA A 65 2.19 -1.17 15.35
CA ALA A 65 2.66 -0.48 14.17
C ALA A 65 3.70 -1.33 13.45
N GLN A 66 3.53 -1.45 12.13
CA GLN A 66 4.35 -2.30 11.29
C GLN A 66 4.62 -1.58 9.97
N LEU A 67 5.85 -1.72 9.48
CA LEU A 67 6.15 -1.52 8.08
C LEU A 67 5.88 -2.84 7.35
N THR A 68 5.17 -2.81 6.24
CA THR A 68 4.99 -4.00 5.41
C THR A 68 5.42 -3.72 3.98
N LEU A 69 6.36 -4.51 3.49
CA LEU A 69 6.78 -4.51 2.10
C LEU A 69 6.09 -5.67 1.38
N ARG A 70 5.40 -5.39 0.28
CA ARG A 70 4.82 -6.39 -0.61
C ARG A 70 5.73 -6.56 -1.81
N LEU A 71 6.24 -7.76 -2.03
CA LEU A 71 7.22 -8.04 -3.08
C LEU A 71 7.22 -9.54 -3.44
N PRO A 72 7.89 -9.95 -4.54
CA PRO A 72 8.01 -11.35 -4.90
C PRO A 72 8.70 -12.16 -3.79
N GLN A 73 8.26 -13.41 -3.59
CA GLN A 73 8.82 -14.29 -2.57
C GLN A 73 10.34 -14.47 -2.70
N SER A 74 10.86 -14.49 -3.93
CA SER A 74 12.29 -14.56 -4.24
C SER A 74 13.11 -13.38 -3.71
N ARG A 75 12.47 -12.26 -3.35
CA ARG A 75 13.11 -11.06 -2.83
C ARG A 75 13.02 -10.92 -1.31
N LEU A 76 12.24 -11.77 -0.62
CA LEU A 76 12.03 -11.66 0.82
C LEU A 76 13.33 -11.80 1.61
N ALA A 77 14.19 -12.75 1.25
CA ALA A 77 15.48 -12.95 1.91
C ALA A 77 16.39 -11.72 1.80
N GLY A 78 16.43 -11.08 0.63
CA GLY A 78 17.18 -9.83 0.43
C GLY A 78 16.60 -8.66 1.23
N ALA A 79 15.27 -8.55 1.28
CA ALA A 79 14.59 -7.49 2.03
C ALA A 79 14.70 -7.70 3.55
N ALA A 80 14.83 -8.94 4.02
CA ALA A 80 15.01 -9.25 5.44
C ALA A 80 16.31 -8.68 6.04
N ALA A 81 17.27 -8.27 5.21
CA ALA A 81 18.47 -7.53 5.64
C ALA A 81 18.16 -6.19 6.32
N LEU A 82 16.94 -5.65 6.17
CA LEU A 82 16.45 -4.48 6.91
C LEU A 82 16.21 -4.74 8.40
N ALA A 83 16.23 -6.01 8.85
CA ALA A 83 16.03 -6.35 10.25
C ALA A 83 17.05 -5.62 11.14
N GLY A 84 16.57 -4.91 12.17
CA GLY A 84 17.40 -4.15 13.09
C GLY A 84 17.84 -2.77 12.59
N ALA A 85 17.62 -2.44 11.30
CA ALA A 85 17.97 -1.14 10.74
C ALA A 85 17.11 -0.01 11.33
N THR A 86 17.66 1.19 11.32
CA THR A 86 16.94 2.41 11.67
C THR A 86 16.64 3.19 10.40
N LEU A 87 15.36 3.46 10.16
CA LEU A 87 14.91 4.32 9.08
C LEU A 87 15.17 5.78 9.45
N ASP A 88 15.77 6.51 8.52
CA ASP A 88 16.04 7.94 8.63
C ASP A 88 14.76 8.75 8.32
N ILE A 89 13.86 8.76 9.30
CA ILE A 89 12.59 9.49 9.24
C ILE A 89 12.31 10.05 10.64
N ASP A 90 12.14 11.37 10.73
CA ASP A 90 11.96 12.09 12.00
C ASP A 90 13.04 11.71 13.04
N ALA A 91 12.63 11.17 14.19
CA ALA A 91 13.53 10.75 15.28
C ALA A 91 14.16 9.36 15.06
N GLY A 92 13.89 8.73 13.92
CA GLY A 92 14.32 7.37 13.59
C GLY A 92 13.29 6.32 13.98
N LEU A 93 12.97 5.41 13.04
CA LEU A 93 12.13 4.24 13.31
C LEU A 93 12.96 2.97 13.16
N ARG A 94 13.03 2.16 14.22
CA ARG A 94 13.79 0.91 14.18
C ARG A 94 12.91 -0.26 13.71
N LEU A 95 13.45 -1.04 12.79
CA LEU A 95 12.79 -2.22 12.23
C LEU A 95 13.11 -3.46 13.07
N GLY A 96 12.08 -4.17 13.51
CA GLY A 96 12.22 -5.46 14.20
C GLY A 96 12.56 -6.61 13.24
N VAL A 97 12.63 -7.82 13.79
CA VAL A 97 12.77 -9.05 12.99
C VAL A 97 11.52 -9.24 12.13
N PRO A 98 11.65 -9.37 10.80
CA PRO A 98 10.49 -9.49 9.94
C PRO A 98 9.85 -10.87 10.04
N SER A 99 8.57 -10.92 9.67
CA SER A 99 7.85 -12.17 9.41
C SER A 99 7.22 -12.14 8.02
N GLN A 100 7.13 -13.29 7.37
CA GLN A 100 6.40 -13.43 6.12
C GLN A 100 4.91 -13.62 6.41
N ARG A 101 4.07 -12.98 5.61
CA ARG A 101 2.61 -13.11 5.66
C ARG A 101 2.05 -13.31 4.27
N ALA A 102 1.22 -14.34 4.12
CA ALA A 102 0.46 -14.56 2.89
C ALA A 102 -0.59 -13.45 2.67
N LEU A 103 -0.89 -13.14 1.41
CA LEU A 103 -1.96 -12.22 1.06
C LEU A 103 -3.31 -12.77 1.53
N ARG A 104 -4.18 -11.90 2.05
CA ARG A 104 -5.49 -12.32 2.55
C ARG A 104 -6.58 -11.92 1.56
N PRO A 105 -7.33 -12.87 0.99
CA PRO A 105 -8.29 -12.60 -0.07
C PRO A 105 -9.67 -12.19 0.49
N LEU A 106 -9.75 -11.07 1.21
CA LEU A 106 -11.05 -10.57 1.69
C LEU A 106 -11.85 -9.94 0.53
N PRO A 107 -13.18 -10.06 0.53
CA PRO A 107 -14.05 -9.58 -0.55
C PRO A 107 -14.07 -8.05 -0.69
N ALA A 108 -13.59 -7.33 0.33
CA ALA A 108 -13.40 -5.89 0.29
C ALA A 108 -11.92 -5.53 0.47
N GLN A 109 -11.46 -4.64 -0.39
CA GLN A 109 -10.09 -4.16 -0.48
C GLN A 109 -10.09 -2.65 -0.53
N TYR A 110 -9.12 -2.02 0.11
CA TYR A 110 -9.01 -0.58 0.19
C TYR A 110 -7.60 -0.12 -0.18
N SER A 111 -7.51 0.94 -0.97
CA SER A 111 -6.29 1.69 -1.21
C SER A 111 -6.52 3.13 -0.73
N PRO A 112 -5.67 3.66 0.17
CA PRO A 112 -5.80 5.05 0.62
C PRO A 112 -5.62 6.05 -0.52
N MET A 113 -4.92 5.68 -1.59
CA MET A 113 -4.68 6.58 -2.72
C MET A 113 -4.35 5.77 -3.97
N VAL A 114 -5.01 6.07 -5.07
CA VAL A 114 -4.73 5.52 -6.40
C VAL A 114 -4.47 6.69 -7.33
N VAL A 115 -3.33 6.66 -8.03
CA VAL A 115 -2.89 7.75 -8.93
C VAL A 115 -2.93 7.23 -10.36
N LEU A 116 -3.79 7.85 -11.18
CA LEU A 116 -4.05 7.45 -12.57
C LEU A 116 -3.87 8.59 -13.58
N ASP A 117 -3.35 9.74 -13.14
CA ASP A 117 -3.20 10.96 -13.94
C ASP A 117 -4.47 11.33 -14.73
N CYS A 118 -5.45 11.87 -14.00
CA CYS A 118 -6.78 12.19 -14.51
C CYS A 118 -7.13 13.64 -14.16
N ALA A 119 -7.84 14.31 -15.06
CA ALA A 119 -8.31 15.68 -14.83
C ALA A 119 -9.59 15.75 -13.98
N SER A 120 -10.33 14.64 -13.86
CA SER A 120 -11.61 14.59 -13.15
C SER A 120 -11.86 13.24 -12.47
N GLU A 121 -12.79 13.22 -11.52
CA GLU A 121 -13.26 11.99 -10.86
C GLU A 121 -13.92 11.02 -11.86
N THR A 122 -14.72 11.53 -12.79
CA THR A 122 -15.36 10.73 -13.84
C THR A 122 -14.34 10.01 -14.71
N GLU A 123 -13.28 10.71 -15.12
CA GLU A 123 -12.19 10.10 -15.88
C GLU A 123 -11.44 9.05 -15.04
N PHE A 124 -11.22 9.34 -13.76
CA PHE A 124 -10.59 8.42 -12.82
C PHE A 124 -11.39 7.12 -12.66
N LEU A 125 -12.72 7.20 -12.47
CA LEU A 125 -13.59 6.03 -12.39
C LEU A 125 -13.54 5.21 -13.67
N ALA A 126 -13.64 5.84 -14.84
CA ALA A 126 -13.56 5.16 -16.12
C ALA A 126 -12.18 4.47 -16.34
N ARG A 127 -11.08 5.06 -15.87
CA ARG A 127 -9.75 4.41 -15.89
C ARG A 127 -9.67 3.24 -14.92
N CYS A 128 -10.26 3.34 -13.73
CA CYS A 128 -10.34 2.24 -12.77
C CYS A 128 -11.07 1.04 -13.39
N GLU A 129 -12.24 1.26 -13.98
CA GLU A 129 -13.03 0.22 -14.66
C GLU A 129 -12.26 -0.47 -15.79
N ARG A 130 -11.57 0.32 -16.63
CA ARG A 130 -10.72 -0.23 -17.70
C ARG A 130 -9.61 -1.12 -17.15
N ARG A 131 -8.95 -0.71 -16.06
CA ARG A 131 -7.89 -1.51 -15.42
C ARG A 131 -8.41 -2.79 -14.78
N LEU A 132 -9.58 -2.76 -14.14
CA LEU A 132 -10.23 -3.96 -13.60
C LEU A 132 -10.60 -4.92 -14.74
N SER A 133 -11.20 -4.40 -15.81
CA SER A 133 -11.56 -5.19 -17.00
C SER A 133 -10.34 -5.85 -17.65
N ALA A 134 -9.22 -5.12 -17.79
CA ALA A 134 -7.98 -5.66 -18.33
C ALA A 134 -7.38 -6.81 -17.50
N LEU A 135 -7.70 -6.87 -16.20
CA LEU A 135 -7.32 -7.96 -15.30
C LEU A 135 -8.42 -9.03 -15.15
N ALA A 136 -9.52 -8.91 -15.89
CA ALA A 136 -10.73 -9.72 -15.75
C ALA A 136 -11.31 -9.72 -14.32
N ILE A 137 -11.05 -8.66 -13.54
CA ILE A 137 -11.54 -8.51 -12.18
C ILE A 137 -12.94 -7.89 -12.19
N ARG A 138 -13.87 -8.55 -11.49
CA ARG A 138 -15.21 -8.01 -11.20
C ARG A 138 -15.25 -7.50 -9.75
N ALA A 139 -15.63 -6.24 -9.58
CA ALA A 139 -15.82 -5.59 -8.29
C ALA A 139 -16.73 -4.37 -8.42
N ASN A 140 -17.36 -3.98 -7.31
CA ASN A 140 -18.03 -2.69 -7.16
C ASN A 140 -17.01 -1.64 -6.69
N ILE A 141 -17.07 -0.44 -7.25
CA ILE A 141 -16.16 0.65 -6.95
C ILE A 141 -16.84 1.67 -6.03
N VAL A 142 -16.17 2.02 -4.94
CA VAL A 142 -16.51 3.19 -4.12
C VAL A 142 -15.31 4.13 -4.15
N CYS A 143 -15.47 5.23 -4.88
CA CYS A 143 -14.49 6.32 -4.91
C CYS A 143 -14.66 7.19 -3.67
N GLY A 144 -13.56 7.46 -2.98
CA GLY A 144 -13.55 8.32 -1.82
C GLY A 144 -12.95 9.69 -2.12
N LYS A 145 -12.45 10.34 -1.08
CA LYS A 145 -11.90 11.70 -1.16
C LYS A 145 -10.68 11.77 -2.08
N VAL A 146 -10.52 12.93 -2.71
CA VAL A 146 -9.26 13.37 -3.33
C VAL A 146 -8.15 13.30 -2.28
N GLN A 147 -6.98 12.82 -2.68
CA GLN A 147 -5.78 12.72 -1.89
C GLN A 147 -4.63 13.39 -2.64
N ILE A 148 -3.76 14.05 -1.88
CA ILE A 148 -2.54 14.66 -2.38
C ILE A 148 -1.38 14.08 -1.60
N ARG A 149 -0.31 13.72 -2.28
CA ARG A 149 0.90 13.16 -1.67
C ARG A 149 2.14 13.74 -2.34
N GLN A 150 3.18 13.98 -1.55
CA GLN A 150 4.48 14.34 -2.06
C GLN A 150 5.10 13.15 -2.82
N GLY A 151 5.35 13.31 -4.11
CA GLY A 151 6.18 12.43 -4.91
C GLY A 151 7.64 12.89 -4.94
N GLU A 152 8.51 12.12 -5.60
CA GLU A 152 9.93 12.46 -5.75
C GLU A 152 10.16 13.73 -6.59
N THR A 153 9.34 13.94 -7.62
CA THR A 153 9.49 15.05 -8.58
C THR A 153 8.40 16.11 -8.43
N ALA A 154 7.17 15.70 -8.13
CA ALA A 154 6.01 16.58 -8.05
C ALA A 154 4.97 16.04 -7.06
N LEU A 155 3.95 16.86 -6.77
CA LEU A 155 2.77 16.40 -6.06
C LEU A 155 1.99 15.39 -6.90
N MET A 156 1.60 14.29 -6.27
CA MET A 156 0.74 13.28 -6.86
C MET A 156 -0.71 13.54 -6.43
N HIS A 157 -1.62 13.48 -7.39
CA HIS A 157 -3.06 13.62 -7.16
C HIS A 157 -3.76 12.30 -7.45
N GLY A 158 -4.65 11.90 -6.55
CA GLY A 158 -5.36 10.63 -6.69
C GLY A 158 -6.59 10.58 -5.81
N TYR A 159 -7.25 9.44 -5.79
CA TYR A 159 -8.44 9.21 -4.99
C TYR A 159 -8.23 8.00 -4.09
N SER A 160 -8.81 8.02 -2.90
CA SER A 160 -8.99 6.78 -2.14
C SER A 160 -9.99 5.88 -2.84
N LEU A 161 -9.77 4.56 -2.81
CA LEU A 161 -10.60 3.61 -3.54
C LEU A 161 -10.90 2.39 -2.68
N MET A 162 -12.18 2.07 -2.54
CA MET A 162 -12.63 0.78 -2.01
C MET A 162 -13.22 -0.05 -3.15
N LEU A 163 -12.78 -1.30 -3.24
CA LEU A 163 -13.31 -2.30 -4.14
C LEU A 163 -13.95 -3.41 -3.31
N HIS A 164 -15.22 -3.74 -3.57
CA HIS A 164 -15.93 -4.78 -2.82
C HIS A 164 -16.72 -5.72 -3.73
N GLY A 165 -17.15 -6.86 -3.20
CA GLY A 165 -17.77 -7.93 -3.98
C GLY A 165 -16.75 -8.75 -4.79
N LEU A 166 -15.48 -8.70 -4.40
CA LEU A 166 -14.41 -9.49 -5.02
C LEU A 166 -14.53 -10.96 -4.61
N SER A 167 -14.32 -11.88 -5.57
CA SER A 167 -13.99 -13.26 -5.24
C SER A 167 -12.62 -13.35 -4.57
N ALA A 168 -12.31 -14.48 -3.94
CA ALA A 168 -11.00 -14.68 -3.34
C ALA A 168 -9.85 -14.54 -4.37
N GLU A 169 -10.04 -15.11 -5.56
CA GLU A 169 -9.11 -15.01 -6.68
C GLU A 169 -8.90 -13.55 -7.14
N HIS A 170 -9.99 -12.83 -7.38
CA HIS A 170 -9.91 -11.43 -7.80
C HIS A 170 -9.25 -10.55 -6.73
N ALA A 171 -9.51 -10.81 -5.45
CA ALA A 171 -8.86 -10.09 -4.36
C ALA A 171 -7.35 -10.35 -4.30
N LEU A 172 -6.87 -11.55 -4.65
CA LEU A 172 -5.44 -11.84 -4.77
C LEU A 172 -4.83 -11.14 -5.98
N LEU A 173 -5.45 -11.28 -7.16
CA LEU A 173 -4.98 -10.63 -8.39
C LEU A 173 -4.87 -9.11 -8.21
N LEU A 174 -5.89 -8.49 -7.60
CA LEU A 174 -5.87 -7.07 -7.28
C LEU A 174 -4.72 -6.69 -6.34
N GLN A 175 -4.49 -7.48 -5.29
CA GLN A 175 -3.43 -7.21 -4.31
C GLN A 175 -2.02 -7.35 -4.91
N GLN A 176 -1.85 -8.26 -5.87
CA GLN A 176 -0.61 -8.48 -6.60
C GLN A 176 -0.37 -7.34 -7.60
N ALA A 177 -1.33 -7.11 -8.50
CA ALA A 177 -1.24 -6.13 -9.58
C ALA A 177 -1.25 -4.68 -9.08
N GLY A 178 -2.04 -4.38 -8.04
CA GLY A 178 -2.31 -3.01 -7.60
C GLY A 178 -3.02 -2.18 -8.67
N MET A 179 -3.03 -0.85 -8.50
CA MET A 179 -3.61 0.05 -9.49
C MET A 179 -2.95 1.43 -9.47
N GLY A 180 -2.47 1.86 -10.63
CA GLY A 180 -1.86 3.17 -10.81
C GLY A 180 -0.38 3.19 -10.52
N GLU A 181 0.11 4.39 -10.23
CA GLU A 181 1.52 4.68 -9.99
C GLU A 181 1.82 4.86 -8.50
N GLY A 182 3.11 4.94 -8.14
CA GLY A 182 3.54 5.31 -6.79
C GLY A 182 3.41 4.20 -5.75
N ARG A 183 3.51 2.92 -6.13
CA ARG A 183 3.48 1.76 -5.21
C ARG A 183 4.50 1.86 -4.07
N ARG A 184 5.66 2.44 -4.35
CA ARG A 184 6.74 2.70 -3.37
C ARG A 184 6.37 3.79 -2.36
N LEU A 185 5.40 4.63 -2.69
CA LEU A 185 4.85 5.67 -1.82
C LEU A 185 3.50 5.26 -1.20
N GLY A 186 3.13 3.98 -1.32
CA GLY A 186 1.87 3.42 -0.82
C GLY A 186 0.64 3.76 -1.66
N CYS A 187 0.83 4.31 -2.86
CA CYS A 187 -0.25 4.53 -3.81
C CYS A 187 -0.54 3.24 -4.60
N GLY A 188 -1.81 2.98 -4.89
CA GLY A 188 -2.21 1.82 -5.70
C GLY A 188 -2.10 0.47 -4.99
N ILE A 189 -1.80 0.47 -3.69
CA ILE A 189 -1.67 -0.74 -2.88
C ILE A 189 -3.00 -1.04 -2.20
N PHE A 190 -3.57 -2.20 -2.52
CA PHE A 190 -4.80 -2.68 -1.90
C PHE A 190 -4.51 -3.52 -0.67
N VAL A 191 -5.16 -3.16 0.44
CA VAL A 191 -5.13 -3.89 1.70
C VAL A 191 -6.52 -4.43 2.04
N PRO A 192 -6.60 -5.63 2.66
CA PRO A 192 -7.87 -6.21 3.07
C PRO A 192 -8.62 -5.30 4.03
N HIS A 193 -9.88 -5.00 3.70
CA HIS A 193 -10.75 -4.15 4.51
C HIS A 193 -11.90 -4.98 5.08
N ARG A 194 -12.18 -4.80 6.38
CA ARG A 194 -13.39 -5.38 6.97
C ARG A 194 -14.53 -4.42 6.69
N THR A 195 -15.39 -4.77 5.75
CA THR A 195 -16.70 -4.15 5.66
C THR A 195 -17.55 -4.64 6.83
N ALA A 196 -18.16 -3.73 7.59
CA ALA A 196 -19.34 -4.12 8.36
C ALA A 196 -20.39 -4.58 7.35
N HIS A 197 -20.96 -5.77 7.53
CA HIS A 197 -22.14 -6.15 6.76
C HIS A 197 -23.21 -5.09 7.00
N ALA A 198 -23.76 -4.50 5.93
CA ALA A 198 -24.99 -3.75 6.04
C ALA A 198 -26.04 -4.68 6.65
N VAL A 199 -26.63 -4.29 7.77
CA VAL A 199 -27.78 -4.99 8.34
C VAL A 199 -28.88 -4.85 7.30
N GLY A 200 -29.25 -5.96 6.66
CA GLY A 200 -30.37 -5.99 5.73
C GLY A 200 -31.62 -5.56 6.49
N THR A 201 -32.24 -4.47 6.07
CA THR A 201 -33.65 -4.24 6.34
C THR A 201 -34.44 -5.18 5.44
N ALA A 202 -35.10 -6.14 6.09
CA ALA A 202 -36.10 -7.03 5.50
C ALA A 202 -37.27 -6.25 4.88
#